data_AF-A0A2K0UKT3-F1
#
_entry.id   AF-A0A2K0UKT3-F1
#
_cell.length_a   1.000
_cell.length_b   1.000
_cell.length_c   1.000
_cell.angle_alpha   90.00
_cell.angle_beta   90.00
_cell.angle_gamma   90.00
#
_symmetry.space_group_name_H-M   'P 1'
#
loop_
_entity.id
_entity.type
_entity.pdbx_description
1 polymer ?
#
loop_
_entity_poly.entity_id
_entity_poly.type
_entity_poly.pdbx_seq_one_letter_code
_entity_poly.pdbx_strand_id
1 'polypeptide(L)'
;MASKEEGIPLGPWCINGFKWFLSATDPDVTILLARTPAGKLSTFLAPLRKHDPAALSESRNPDPNGQCLNGVRIQRLKNKLGTQSLPTAVLVLEDMRGWVIGEENRGIQ
;
A
#
# COMPACT_ATOMS: atom_id res chain seq x y z
N MET A 1 -9.09 -7.22 -3.02
CA MET A 1 -9.83 -6.10 -3.65
C MET A 1 -9.07 -5.33 -4.73
N ALA A 2 -7.87 -5.77 -5.15
CA ALA A 2 -7.52 -5.79 -6.58
C ALA A 2 -7.12 -7.24 -6.83
N SER A 3 -7.97 -8.00 -7.51
CA SER A 3 -7.80 -9.43 -7.72
C SER A 3 -7.79 -9.67 -9.20
N LYS A 4 -6.70 -10.25 -9.71
CA LYS A 4 -6.65 -10.68 -11.11
C LYS A 4 -7.69 -11.76 -11.39
N GLU A 5 -7.87 -12.68 -10.44
CA GLU A 5 -8.81 -13.79 -10.56
C GLU A 5 -10.26 -13.29 -10.62
N GLU A 6 -10.59 -12.27 -9.84
CA GLU A 6 -11.95 -11.69 -9.80
C GLU A 6 -12.13 -10.52 -10.78
N GLY A 7 -11.09 -10.14 -11.53
CA GLY A 7 -11.12 -9.03 -12.49
C GLY A 7 -11.30 -7.64 -11.85
N ILE A 8 -11.02 -7.49 -10.56
CA ILE A 8 -11.18 -6.21 -9.85
C ILE A 8 -9.96 -5.32 -10.14
N PRO A 9 -10.14 -4.15 -10.80
CA PRO A 9 -9.02 -3.27 -11.15
C PRO A 9 -8.41 -2.62 -9.90
N LEU A 10 -7.26 -1.96 -10.05
CA LEU A 10 -6.74 -1.07 -9.01
C LEU A 10 -7.56 0.21 -8.92
N GLY A 11 -7.54 0.85 -7.75
CA GLY A 11 -8.29 2.09 -7.54
C GLY A 11 -7.78 3.27 -8.38
N PRO A 12 -8.64 4.28 -8.61
CA PRO A 12 -8.36 5.39 -9.53
C PRO A 12 -7.37 6.42 -8.95
N TRP A 13 -7.15 6.43 -7.64
CA TRP A 13 -6.26 7.39 -6.99
C TRP A 13 -4.80 6.94 -7.00
N CYS A 14 -3.90 7.90 -7.19
CA CYS A 14 -2.45 7.72 -7.04
C CYS A 14 -2.01 8.38 -5.73
N ILE A 15 -1.43 7.61 -4.82
CA ILE A 15 -0.99 8.09 -3.52
C ILE A 15 0.53 8.07 -3.47
N ASN A 16 1.10 9.25 -3.28
CA ASN A 16 2.53 9.47 -3.17
C ASN A 16 2.86 10.05 -1.80
N GLY A 17 3.97 9.62 -1.22
CA GLY A 17 4.44 10.14 0.06
C GLY A 17 5.12 9.08 0.90
N PHE A 18 4.86 9.14 2.20
CA PHE A 18 5.67 8.41 3.15
C PHE A 18 4.88 8.04 4.41
N LYS A 19 5.07 6.80 4.88
CA LYS A 19 4.50 6.32 6.14
C LYS A 19 5.61 5.94 7.12
N TRP A 20 5.72 6.70 8.20
CA TRP A 20 6.77 6.52 9.21
C TRP A 20 6.60 5.23 10.05
N PHE A 21 5.36 4.75 10.19
CA PHE A 21 5.02 3.50 10.87
C PHE A 21 3.91 2.78 10.09
N LEU A 22 4.22 1.61 9.55
CA LEU A 22 3.23 0.59 9.19
C LEU A 22 3.56 -0.69 9.95
N SER A 23 2.63 -1.13 10.80
CA SER A 23 2.68 -2.45 11.46
C SER A 23 2.01 -3.49 10.56
N ALA A 24 2.44 -4.74 10.65
CA ALA A 24 2.06 -5.81 9.72
C ALA A 24 2.44 -5.40 8.28
N THR A 25 3.60 -5.85 7.81
CA THR A 25 4.14 -5.47 6.50
C THR A 25 3.62 -6.34 5.35
N ASP A 26 2.79 -7.33 5.67
CA ASP A 26 2.22 -8.33 4.76
C ASP A 26 0.68 -8.39 4.68
N PRO A 27 -0.13 -7.37 5.06
CA PRO A 27 -1.57 -7.47 4.92
C PRO A 27 -2.01 -7.36 3.46
N ASP A 28 -3.16 -7.96 3.14
CA ASP A 28 -3.76 -7.85 1.80
C ASP A 28 -4.13 -6.41 1.43
N VAL A 29 -4.57 -5.64 2.43
CA VAL A 29 -5.05 -4.26 2.30
C VAL A 29 -4.55 -3.37 3.44
N THR A 30 -4.44 -2.09 3.16
CA THR A 30 -4.15 -1.05 4.14
C THR A 30 -5.15 0.10 4.00
N ILE A 31 -5.44 0.74 5.13
CA ILE A 31 -6.20 1.99 5.19
C ILE A 31 -5.24 3.10 5.59
N LEU A 32 -5.22 4.17 4.80
CA LEU A 32 -4.33 5.30 5.01
C LEU A 32 -5.03 6.64 4.78
N LEU A 33 -4.53 7.67 5.45
CA LEU A 33 -4.92 9.06 5.20
C LEU A 33 -3.93 9.69 4.23
N ALA A 34 -4.45 10.40 3.24
CA ALA A 34 -3.65 11.22 2.34
C ALA A 34 -4.39 12.52 2.00
N ARG A 35 -3.65 13.55 1.59
CA ARG A 35 -4.26 14.80 1.11
C ARG A 35 -4.67 14.66 -0.34
N THR A 36 -5.84 15.19 -0.67
CA THR A 36 -6.32 15.31 -2.05
C THR A 36 -5.77 16.59 -2.69
N PRO A 37 -6.03 16.85 -3.99
CA PRO A 37 -5.72 18.13 -4.62
C PRO A 37 -6.33 19.35 -3.92
N ALA A 38 -7.43 19.18 -3.18
CA ALA A 38 -8.03 20.25 -2.36
C ALA A 38 -7.24 20.54 -1.07
N GLY A 39 -6.14 19.83 -0.80
CA GLY A 39 -5.28 20.00 0.37
C GLY A 39 -5.85 19.43 1.67
N LYS A 40 -7.06 18.87 1.65
CA LYS A 40 -7.74 18.26 2.80
C LYS A 40 -7.50 16.75 2.85
N LEU A 41 -7.65 16.16 4.03
CA LEU A 41 -7.43 14.73 4.24
C LEU A 41 -8.64 13.92 3.79
N SER A 42 -8.37 12.82 3.10
CA SER A 42 -9.33 11.75 2.79
C SER A 42 -8.80 10.43 3.32
N THR A 43 -9.71 9.49 3.56
CA THR A 43 -9.38 8.10 3.88
C THR A 43 -9.34 7.29 2.61
N PHE A 44 -8.28 6.50 2.45
CA PHE A 44 -8.06 5.63 1.31
C PHE A 44 -7.93 4.17 1.75
N LEU A 45 -8.50 3.29 0.95
CA LEU A 45 -8.28 1.86 1.00
C LEU A 45 -7.40 1.47 -0.19
N ALA A 46 -6.31 0.76 0.07
CA ALA A 46 -5.40 0.33 -0.98
C ALA A 46 -4.87 -1.09 -0.70
N PRO A 47 -4.79 -1.97 -1.72
CA PRO A 47 -4.13 -3.25 -1.58
C PRO A 47 -2.63 -3.01 -1.49
N LEU A 48 -1.89 -3.77 -0.68
CA LEU A 48 -0.43 -3.65 -0.63
C LEU A 48 0.26 -4.31 -1.82
N ARG A 49 -0.41 -5.28 -2.45
CA ARG A 49 0.08 -6.00 -3.62
C ARG A 49 -0.80 -5.78 -4.83
N LYS A 50 -0.20 -5.88 -6.00
CA LYS A 50 -0.88 -5.86 -7.29
C LYS A 50 -0.33 -6.97 -8.16
N HIS A 51 -1.14 -7.40 -9.13
CA HIS A 51 -0.65 -8.26 -10.18
C HIS A 51 0.08 -7.45 -11.26
N ASP A 52 1.27 -7.90 -11.63
CA ASP A 52 2.09 -7.42 -12.73
C ASP A 52 2.75 -8.65 -13.41
N PRO A 53 2.48 -8.93 -14.70
CA PRO A 53 3.13 -10.03 -15.43
C PRO A 53 4.66 -9.95 -15.48
N ALA A 54 5.23 -8.75 -15.29
CA ALA A 54 6.67 -8.52 -15.25
C ALA A 54 7.25 -8.55 -13.82
N ALA A 55 6.44 -8.91 -12.82
CA ALA A 55 6.90 -9.02 -11.44
C ALA A 55 8.08 -10.00 -11.33
N LEU A 56 9.06 -9.62 -10.52
CA LEU A 56 10.22 -10.46 -10.19
C LEU A 56 10.15 -10.84 -8.71
N SER A 57 10.52 -12.08 -8.41
CA SER A 57 10.80 -12.57 -7.06
C SER A 57 12.07 -11.94 -6.47
N GLU A 58 12.32 -12.17 -5.18
CA GLU A 58 13.55 -11.77 -4.48
C GLU A 58 14.83 -12.25 -5.19
N SER A 59 14.76 -13.41 -5.84
CA SER A 59 15.85 -13.99 -6.64
C SER A 59 16.04 -13.34 -8.02
N ARG A 60 15.28 -12.28 -8.34
CA ARG A 60 15.20 -11.61 -9.65
C ARG A 60 14.73 -12.49 -10.80
N ASN A 61 14.12 -13.63 -10.51
CA ASN A 61 13.41 -14.45 -11.50
C ASN A 61 11.94 -14.01 -11.59
N PRO A 62 11.25 -14.22 -12.73
CA PRO A 62 9.83 -13.94 -12.86
C PRO A 62 9.02 -14.55 -11.71
N ASP A 63 8.15 -13.76 -11.09
CA ASP A 63 7.26 -14.23 -10.04
C ASP A 63 6.19 -15.13 -10.67
N PRO A 64 6.04 -16.39 -10.23
CA PRO A 64 5.12 -17.33 -10.86
C PRO A 64 3.65 -16.92 -10.75
N ASN A 65 3.33 -16.07 -9.76
CA ASN A 65 1.98 -15.55 -9.54
C ASN A 65 1.82 -14.13 -10.10
N GLY A 66 2.88 -13.55 -10.68
CA GLY A 66 2.91 -12.17 -11.16
C GLY A 66 2.61 -11.16 -10.05
N GLN A 67 2.98 -11.43 -8.80
CA GLN A 67 2.63 -10.56 -7.67
C GLN A 67 3.79 -9.60 -7.34
N CYS A 68 3.49 -8.31 -7.21
CA CYS A 68 4.45 -7.30 -6.74
C CYS A 68 3.79 -6.30 -5.79
N LEU A 69 4.58 -5.41 -5.19
CA LEU A 69 4.06 -4.35 -4.33
C LEU A 69 3.31 -3.29 -5.15
N ASN A 70 2.19 -2.79 -4.61
CA ASN A 70 1.38 -1.73 -5.21
C ASN A 70 1.95 -0.35 -4.85
N GLY A 71 3.01 0.07 -5.53
CA GLY A 71 3.60 1.40 -5.32
C GLY A 71 4.14 1.61 -3.91
N VAL A 72 4.60 0.53 -3.27
CA VAL A 72 5.19 0.55 -1.93
C VAL A 72 6.65 0.14 -2.03
N ARG A 73 7.51 0.92 -1.39
CA ARG A 73 8.92 0.58 -1.19
C ARG A 73 9.23 0.57 0.31
N ILE A 74 9.65 -0.58 0.81
CA ILE A 74 10.07 -0.74 2.21
C ILE A 74 11.46 -0.12 2.37
N GLN A 75 11.57 0.97 3.13
CA GLN A 75 12.86 1.62 3.36
C GLN A 75 13.67 0.90 4.45
N ARG A 76 13.03 0.56 5.58
CA ARG A 76 13.68 -0.12 6.71
C ARG A 76 12.65 -0.72 7.67
N LEU A 77 13.01 -1.81 8.35
CA LEU A 77 12.30 -2.30 9.53
C LEU A 77 12.71 -1.55 10.81
N LYS A 78 11.75 -1.26 11.68
CA LYS A 78 12.00 -0.62 12.97
C LYS A 78 12.75 -1.59 13.90
N ASN A 79 13.74 -1.07 14.62
CA ASN A 79 14.32 -1.75 15.77
C ASN A 79 13.49 -1.37 16.99
N LYS A 80 12.68 -2.31 17.50
CA LYS A 80 11.67 -2.05 18.53
C LYS A 80 12.11 -2.62 19.86
N LEU A 81 11.83 -1.92 20.96
CA LEU A 81 12.05 -2.44 22.31
C LEU A 81 11.15 -3.65 22.60
N GLY A 82 9.85 -3.57 22.24
CA GLY A 82 8.85 -4.62 22.42
C GLY A 82 8.03 -4.87 21.16
N THR A 83 7.12 -5.84 21.19
CA THR A 83 6.36 -6.33 20.01
C THR A 83 7.25 -6.70 18.83
N GLN A 84 8.49 -7.14 19.09
CA GLN A 84 9.51 -7.37 18.05
C GLN A 84 9.06 -8.41 17.02
N SER A 85 8.20 -9.35 17.40
CA SER A 85 7.59 -10.34 16.52
C SER A 85 6.66 -9.74 15.47
N LEU A 86 6.07 -8.56 15.71
CA LEU A 86 5.24 -7.88 14.73
C LEU A 86 6.13 -7.03 13.81
N PRO A 87 6.28 -7.33 12.52
CA PRO A 87 7.09 -6.49 11.64
C PRO A 87 6.48 -5.08 11.55
N THR A 88 7.33 -4.07 11.76
CA THR A 88 6.94 -2.67 11.62
C THR A 88 7.96 -1.99 10.71
N ALA A 89 7.49 -1.38 9.63
CA ALA A 89 8.34 -0.76 8.63
C ALA A 89 8.15 0.75 8.51
N VAL A 90 9.17 1.36 7.91
CA VAL A 90 9.11 2.66 7.27
C VAL A 90 8.88 2.44 5.77
N LEU A 91 7.85 3.06 5.21
CA LEU A 91 7.48 2.89 3.80
C LEU A 91 7.52 4.21 3.04
N VAL A 92 8.01 4.14 1.80
CA VAL A 92 7.80 5.17 0.78
C VAL A 92 6.69 4.69 -0.15
N LEU A 93 5.75 5.58 -0.45
CA LEU A 93 4.64 5.34 -1.37
C LEU A 93 4.95 6.09 -2.67
N GLU A 94 5.09 5.34 -3.76
CA GLU A 94 5.41 5.81 -5.10
C GLU A 94 4.36 5.19 -6.03
N ASP A 95 3.38 6.01 -6.42
CA ASP A 95 2.23 5.63 -7.25
C ASP A 95 1.39 4.46 -6.69
N MET A 96 1.20 4.43 -5.37
CA MET A 96 0.31 3.47 -4.73
C MET A 96 -1.14 3.71 -5.18
N ARG A 97 -1.79 2.68 -5.72
CA ARG A 97 -3.16 2.77 -6.23
C ARG A 97 -4.20 2.43 -5.17
N GLY A 98 -5.25 3.24 -5.05
CA GLY A 98 -6.29 3.03 -4.05
C GLY A 98 -7.63 3.69 -4.36
N TRP A 99 -8.60 3.43 -3.51
CA TRP A 99 -9.94 4.02 -3.53
C TRP A 99 -10.11 4.95 -2.36
N VAL A 100 -10.84 6.05 -2.56
CA VAL A 100 -11.35 6.83 -1.44
C VAL A 100 -12.46 6.02 -0.76
N ILE A 101 -12.50 6.04 0.57
CA ILE A 101 -13.60 5.49 1.36
C ILE A 101 -14.22 6.60 2.20
N GLY A 102 -15.56 6.67 2.20
CA GLY A 102 -16.30 7.80 2.76
C GLY A 102 -16.30 9.03 1.84
N GLU A 103 -16.59 10.19 2.41
CA GLU A 103 -16.60 11.46 1.67
C GLU A 103 -15.18 11.98 1.46
N GLU A 104 -14.88 12.40 0.22
CA GLU A 104 -13.63 13.08 -0.08
C GLU A 104 -13.48 14.32 0.83
N ASN A 105 -12.27 14.56 1.32
CA ASN A 105 -11.91 15.68 2.18
C ASN A 105 -12.47 15.59 3.61
N ARG A 106 -13.07 14.45 3.98
CA ARG A 106 -13.55 14.13 5.34
C ARG A 106 -12.89 12.88 5.92
N GLY A 107 -11.57 12.76 5.78
CA GLY A 107 -10.81 11.64 6.35
C GLY A 107 -10.73 11.63 7.89
N ILE A 108 -11.10 12.73 8.54
CA ILE A 108 -11.13 12.90 10.00
C ILE A 108 -12.42 13.65 10.35
N GLN A 109 -13.05 13.28 11.47
CA GLN A 109 -14.21 13.95 12.06
C GLN A 109 -13.82 14.67 13.35
#